data_AF-A0A1W1YV95-F1
#
_entry.id   AF-A0A1W1YV95-F1
#
_cell.length_a   1.000
_cell.length_b   1.000
_cell.length_c   1.000
_cell.angle_alpha   90.00
_cell.angle_beta   90.00
_cell.angle_gamma   90.00
#
_symmetry.space_group_name_H-M   'P 1'
#
loop_
_entity.id
_entity.type
_entity.pdbx_description
1 polymer ?
#
loop_
_entity_poly.entity_id
_entity_poly.type
_entity_poly.pdbx_seq_one_letter_code
_entity_poly.pdbx_strand_id
1 'polypeptide(L)'
;MFINDLLKKKGITKYGLSKLSGVPQATINDICSGKTDLARCSAGTLYRISKALNFSMEDLLEAENGEYRSAFETFKSNTCHRVKDMGDIDFMLYILEKDEIRLLFDKHWYPESLYLLAMLDYLSRINDIPLCTRYDDIRNTRLSRPIYPIGAVITAEVMSSDDALNKVRMESIPEFTRFNIYESEIRNVI
;
A
#
# COMPACT_ATOMS: atom_id res chain seq x y z
N MET A 1 5.67 -3.01 -15.22
CA MET A 1 5.91 -4.43 -14.91
C MET A 1 6.60 -4.48 -13.56
N PHE A 2 5.96 -5.09 -12.56
CA PHE A 2 6.33 -4.98 -11.15
C PHE A 2 7.82 -5.19 -10.85
N ILE A 3 8.44 -6.21 -11.43
CA ILE A 3 9.87 -6.49 -11.21
C ILE A 3 10.75 -5.29 -11.60
N ASN A 4 10.45 -4.58 -12.70
CA ASN A 4 11.24 -3.41 -13.09
C ASN A 4 11.12 -2.27 -12.07
N ASP A 5 9.94 -2.08 -11.48
CA ASP A 5 9.70 -1.04 -10.48
C ASP A 5 10.39 -1.41 -9.16
N LEU A 6 10.40 -2.68 -8.81
CA LEU A 6 11.10 -3.23 -7.64
C LEU A 6 12.62 -3.11 -7.76
N LEU A 7 13.15 -3.38 -8.96
CA LEU A 7 14.56 -3.15 -9.28
C LEU A 7 14.96 -1.68 -9.15
N LYS A 8 14.14 -0.75 -9.65
CA LYS A 8 14.37 0.69 -9.49
C LYS A 8 14.37 1.10 -8.02
N LYS A 9 13.37 0.67 -7.24
CA LYS A 9 13.28 0.98 -5.80
C LYS A 9 14.48 0.47 -5.01
N LYS A 10 15.03 -0.70 -5.37
CA LYS A 10 16.22 -1.27 -4.72
C LYS A 10 17.56 -0.79 -5.30
N GLY A 11 17.54 0.02 -6.37
CA GLY A 11 18.77 0.43 -7.06
C GLY A 11 19.53 -0.73 -7.73
N ILE A 12 18.84 -1.82 -8.09
CA ILE A 12 19.45 -3.03 -8.67
C ILE A 12 19.27 -3.01 -10.19
N THR A 13 20.36 -3.22 -10.94
CA THR A 13 20.28 -3.37 -12.40
C THR A 13 19.83 -4.78 -12.79
N LYS A 14 19.31 -4.98 -14.01
CA LYS A 14 18.98 -6.34 -14.53
C LYS A 14 20.20 -7.28 -14.47
N TYR A 15 21.38 -6.76 -14.78
CA TYR A 15 22.65 -7.50 -14.63
C TYR A 15 22.93 -7.82 -13.16
N GLY A 16 22.73 -6.86 -12.25
CA GLY A 16 22.84 -7.09 -10.81
C GLY A 16 21.91 -8.20 -10.32
N LEU A 17 20.65 -8.20 -10.75
CA LEU A 17 19.70 -9.27 -10.42
C LEU A 17 20.16 -10.63 -10.94
N SER A 18 20.69 -10.70 -12.16
CA SER A 18 21.28 -11.93 -12.70
C SER A 18 22.42 -12.44 -11.83
N LYS A 19 23.31 -11.57 -11.34
CA LYS A 19 24.40 -11.96 -10.44
C LYS A 19 23.91 -12.40 -9.07
N LEU A 20 22.95 -11.69 -8.48
CA LEU A 20 22.42 -12.00 -7.14
C LEU A 20 21.60 -13.29 -7.11
N SER A 21 20.74 -13.50 -8.10
CA SER A 21 19.93 -14.72 -8.21
C SER A 21 20.71 -15.90 -8.80
N GLY A 22 21.76 -15.60 -9.57
CA GLY A 22 22.50 -16.52 -10.42
C GLY A 22 21.67 -17.07 -11.61
N VAL A 23 20.53 -16.44 -11.91
CA VAL A 23 19.72 -16.75 -13.09
C VAL A 23 20.38 -16.09 -14.32
N PRO A 24 20.46 -16.78 -15.47
CA PRO A 24 21.09 -16.22 -16.67
C PRO A 24 20.51 -14.86 -17.07
N GLN A 25 21.38 -13.94 -17.51
CA GLN A 25 20.96 -12.57 -17.87
C GLN A 25 19.92 -12.55 -19.00
N ALA A 26 20.00 -13.49 -19.95
CA ALA A 26 19.00 -13.64 -21.01
C ALA A 26 17.61 -13.88 -20.42
N THR A 27 17.49 -14.83 -19.48
CA THR A 27 16.23 -15.13 -18.78
C THR A 27 15.72 -13.93 -17.99
N ILE A 28 16.59 -13.22 -17.26
CA ILE A 28 16.18 -11.99 -16.55
C ILE A 28 15.68 -10.92 -17.52
N ASN A 29 16.32 -10.77 -18.69
CA ASN A 29 15.88 -9.81 -19.69
C ASN A 29 14.52 -10.19 -20.30
N ASP A 30 14.30 -11.46 -20.59
CA ASP A 30 13.03 -11.96 -21.13
C ASP A 30 11.89 -11.80 -20.11
N ILE A 31 12.15 -12.09 -18.83
CA ILE A 31 11.24 -11.80 -17.73
C ILE A 31 10.96 -10.30 -17.68
N CYS A 32 11.98 -9.46 -17.49
CA CYS A 32 11.83 -8.01 -17.33
C CYS A 32 11.27 -7.28 -18.56
N SER A 33 11.19 -7.93 -19.72
CA SER A 33 10.55 -7.40 -20.93
C SER A 33 9.13 -7.93 -21.14
N GLY A 34 8.64 -8.84 -20.28
CA GLY A 34 7.33 -9.48 -20.39
C GLY A 34 7.25 -10.58 -21.44
N LYS A 35 8.38 -10.99 -22.04
CA LYS A 35 8.41 -12.13 -22.97
C LYS A 35 8.20 -13.46 -22.25
N THR A 36 8.67 -13.55 -21.02
CA THR A 36 8.49 -14.72 -20.15
C THR A 36 7.69 -14.31 -18.94
N ASP A 37 6.57 -14.99 -18.74
CA ASP A 37 5.72 -14.92 -17.55
C ASP A 37 6.43 -15.63 -16.38
N LEU A 38 6.52 -14.94 -15.24
CA LEU A 38 7.15 -15.47 -14.03
C LEU A 38 6.43 -16.71 -13.51
N ALA A 39 5.11 -16.80 -13.67
CA ALA A 39 4.30 -17.97 -13.33
C ALA A 39 4.63 -19.20 -14.18
N ARG A 40 5.23 -19.00 -15.35
CA ARG A 40 5.67 -20.08 -16.26
C ARG A 40 7.13 -20.45 -16.09
N CYS A 41 7.86 -19.73 -15.24
CA CYS A 41 9.24 -20.08 -14.90
C CYS A 41 9.28 -21.35 -14.04
N SER A 42 10.40 -22.07 -14.10
CA SER A 42 10.61 -23.18 -13.18
C SER A 42 10.58 -22.68 -11.73
N ALA A 43 10.04 -23.49 -10.80
CA ALA A 43 10.00 -23.15 -9.38
C ALA A 43 11.38 -22.76 -8.83
N GLY A 44 12.46 -23.42 -9.31
CA GLY A 44 13.82 -23.07 -8.95
C GLY A 44 14.26 -21.68 -9.43
N THR A 45 13.86 -21.26 -10.64
CA THR A 45 14.12 -19.91 -11.15
C THR A 45 13.35 -18.87 -10.33
N LEU A 46 12.06 -19.10 -10.11
CA LEU A 46 11.20 -18.20 -9.32
C LEU A 46 11.74 -18.04 -7.89
N TYR A 47 12.08 -19.13 -7.21
CA TYR A 47 12.67 -19.12 -5.87
C TYR A 47 13.98 -18.31 -5.80
N ARG A 48 14.85 -18.45 -6.81
CA ARG A 48 16.14 -17.72 -6.83
C ARG A 48 15.94 -16.22 -7.04
N ILE A 49 14.98 -15.84 -7.87
CA ILE A 49 14.61 -14.43 -8.09
C ILE A 49 13.95 -13.88 -6.82
N SER A 50 12.99 -14.59 -6.23
CA SER A 50 12.28 -14.18 -5.01
C SER A 50 13.25 -13.96 -3.86
N LYS A 51 14.16 -14.91 -3.64
CA LYS A 51 15.23 -14.82 -2.64
C LYS A 51 16.15 -13.62 -2.89
N ALA A 52 16.57 -13.38 -4.13
CA ALA A 52 17.45 -12.26 -4.47
C ALA A 52 16.76 -10.89 -4.26
N LEU A 53 15.44 -10.83 -4.45
CA LEU A 53 14.65 -9.61 -4.27
C LEU A 53 14.16 -9.45 -2.82
N ASN A 54 14.27 -10.47 -1.97
CA ASN A 54 13.68 -10.54 -0.63
C ASN A 54 12.14 -10.41 -0.67
N PHE A 55 11.52 -11.22 -1.54
CA PHE A 55 10.08 -11.37 -1.69
C PHE A 55 9.72 -12.87 -1.58
N SER A 56 8.48 -13.19 -1.20
CA SER A 56 7.98 -14.56 -1.34
C SER A 56 7.71 -14.89 -2.82
N MET A 57 7.56 -16.17 -3.14
CA MET A 57 7.21 -16.55 -4.53
C MET A 57 5.78 -16.12 -4.84
N GLU A 58 4.90 -16.23 -3.84
CA GLU A 58 3.50 -15.83 -3.86
C GLU A 58 3.38 -14.34 -4.17
N ASP A 59 4.10 -13.47 -3.43
CA ASP A 59 4.07 -12.01 -3.65
C ASP A 59 4.46 -11.64 -5.09
N LEU A 60 5.46 -12.33 -5.66
CA LEU A 60 5.92 -12.05 -7.02
C LEU A 60 4.90 -12.45 -8.08
N LEU A 61 4.21 -13.58 -7.87
CA LEU A 61 3.16 -14.06 -8.78
C LEU A 61 1.92 -13.18 -8.70
N GLU A 62 1.48 -12.82 -7.49
CA GLU A 62 0.38 -11.86 -7.30
C GLU A 62 0.71 -10.53 -7.94
N ALA A 63 1.95 -10.05 -7.81
CA ALA A 63 2.35 -8.78 -8.40
C ALA A 63 2.37 -8.77 -9.92
N GLU A 64 2.69 -9.90 -10.55
CA GLU A 64 2.63 -10.06 -11.99
C GLU A 64 1.18 -10.05 -12.49
N ASN A 65 0.27 -10.65 -11.73
CA ASN A 65 -1.16 -10.63 -12.00
C ASN A 65 -1.83 -9.28 -11.65
N GLY A 66 -1.08 -8.30 -11.13
CA GLY A 66 -1.61 -7.01 -10.69
C GLY A 66 -2.40 -7.07 -9.38
N GLU A 67 -2.17 -8.11 -8.58
CA GLU A 67 -2.87 -8.43 -7.33
C GLU A 67 -2.00 -8.30 -6.07
N TYR A 68 -0.74 -7.85 -6.18
CA TYR A 68 0.12 -7.69 -5.02
C TYR A 68 -0.46 -6.71 -4.01
N ARG A 69 -0.76 -7.22 -2.82
CA ARG A 69 -1.22 -6.45 -1.67
C ARG A 69 -0.05 -6.18 -0.74
N SER A 70 0.50 -4.96 -0.81
CA SER A 70 1.52 -4.54 0.17
C SER A 70 0.97 -4.55 1.59
N ALA A 71 1.84 -4.72 2.58
CA ALA A 71 1.49 -4.50 3.99
C ALA A 71 0.82 -3.12 4.17
N PHE A 72 -0.20 -3.07 5.04
CA PHE A 72 -1.04 -1.89 5.18
C PHE A 72 -0.24 -0.62 5.55
N GLU A 73 0.77 -0.71 6.42
CA GLU A 73 1.64 0.43 6.72
C GLU A 73 2.38 0.97 5.49
N THR A 74 2.86 0.09 4.62
CA THR A 74 3.48 0.49 3.34
C THR A 74 2.47 1.17 2.43
N PHE A 75 1.23 0.67 2.39
CA PHE A 75 0.15 1.29 1.62
C PHE A 75 -0.16 2.71 2.12
N LYS A 76 -0.29 2.90 3.44
CA LYS A 76 -0.50 4.22 4.06
C LYS A 76 0.62 5.19 3.69
N SER A 77 1.87 4.81 3.91
CA SER A 77 3.04 5.64 3.57
C SER A 77 3.06 6.03 2.09
N ASN A 78 2.85 5.08 1.18
CA ASN A 78 2.78 5.37 -0.25
C ASN A 78 1.64 6.33 -0.60
N THR A 79 0.49 6.21 0.06
CA THR A 79 -0.66 7.10 -0.14
C THR A 79 -0.33 8.53 0.30
N CYS A 80 0.27 8.71 1.48
CA CYS A 80 0.67 10.04 1.95
C CYS A 80 1.72 10.67 1.02
N HIS A 81 2.69 9.90 0.51
CA HIS A 81 3.62 10.37 -0.51
C HIS A 81 2.91 10.78 -1.81
N ARG A 82 1.95 9.99 -2.30
CA ARG A 82 1.13 10.35 -3.48
C ARG A 82 0.41 11.69 -3.29
N VAL A 83 -0.22 11.90 -2.14
CA VAL A 83 -0.88 13.17 -1.81
C VAL A 83 0.13 14.33 -1.78
N LYS A 84 1.30 14.12 -1.18
CA LYS A 84 2.37 15.14 -1.09
C LYS A 84 2.94 15.50 -2.47
N ASP A 85 3.17 14.52 -3.32
CA ASP A 85 3.82 14.69 -4.62
C ASP A 85 2.87 15.24 -5.69
N MET A 86 1.60 14.81 -5.68
CA MET A 86 0.58 15.26 -6.65
C MET A 86 -0.14 16.53 -6.19
N GLY A 87 -0.22 16.76 -4.88
CA GLY A 87 -1.12 17.75 -4.31
C GLY A 87 -2.56 17.21 -4.12
N ASP A 88 -3.31 17.91 -3.27
CA ASP A 88 -4.60 17.44 -2.77
C ASP A 88 -5.62 17.22 -3.89
N ILE A 89 -5.81 18.24 -4.74
CA ILE A 89 -6.85 18.25 -5.77
C ILE A 89 -6.56 17.18 -6.82
N ASP A 90 -5.32 17.10 -7.31
CA ASP A 90 -4.92 16.13 -8.32
C ASP A 90 -4.99 14.68 -7.80
N PHE A 91 -4.64 14.46 -6.53
CA PHE A 91 -4.83 13.17 -5.89
C PHE A 91 -6.31 12.79 -5.81
N MET A 92 -7.19 13.71 -5.38
CA MET A 92 -8.63 13.46 -5.31
C MET A 92 -9.22 13.11 -6.67
N LEU A 93 -8.88 13.89 -7.72
CA LEU A 93 -9.30 13.62 -9.09
C LEU A 93 -8.84 12.24 -9.54
N TYR A 94 -7.57 11.89 -9.30
CA TYR A 94 -7.04 10.58 -9.64
C TYR A 94 -7.83 9.44 -9.00
N ILE A 95 -8.11 9.51 -7.69
CA ILE A 95 -8.87 8.47 -6.97
C ILE A 95 -10.28 8.34 -7.53
N LEU A 96 -10.94 9.46 -7.82
CA LEU A 96 -12.31 9.50 -8.32
C LEU A 96 -12.44 8.98 -9.76
N GLU A 97 -11.49 9.31 -10.63
CA GLU A 97 -11.44 8.85 -12.01
C GLU A 97 -11.16 7.34 -12.11
N LYS A 98 -10.31 6.82 -11.22
CA LYS A 98 -9.95 5.39 -11.20
C LYS A 98 -10.92 4.51 -10.44
N ASP A 99 -11.82 5.09 -9.66
CA ASP A 99 -12.71 4.38 -8.75
C ASP A 99 -11.94 3.43 -7.80
N GLU A 100 -10.73 3.83 -7.39
CA GLU A 100 -9.77 2.98 -6.67
C GLU A 100 -10.36 2.48 -5.34
N ILE A 101 -11.16 3.32 -4.66
CA ILE A 101 -11.85 2.96 -3.41
C ILE A 101 -12.81 1.78 -3.62
N ARG A 102 -13.65 1.82 -4.66
CA ARG A 102 -14.60 0.76 -4.97
C ARG A 102 -13.89 -0.52 -5.38
N LEU A 103 -12.89 -0.40 -6.25
CA LEU A 103 -12.07 -1.53 -6.71
C LEU A 103 -11.44 -2.29 -5.53
N LEU A 104 -10.89 -1.57 -4.54
CA LEU A 104 -10.33 -2.17 -3.34
C LEU A 104 -11.41 -2.79 -2.45
N PHE A 105 -12.57 -2.15 -2.34
CA PHE A 105 -13.69 -2.64 -1.53
C PHE A 105 -14.22 -3.97 -2.06
N ASP A 106 -14.47 -4.06 -3.37
CA ASP A 106 -15.00 -5.26 -4.03
C ASP A 106 -14.00 -6.42 -3.97
N LYS A 107 -12.70 -6.11 -3.96
CA LYS A 107 -11.61 -7.07 -3.68
C LYS A 107 -11.49 -7.48 -2.21
N HIS A 108 -12.33 -6.97 -1.33
CA HIS A 108 -12.29 -7.21 0.12
C HIS A 108 -11.01 -6.69 0.80
N TRP A 109 -10.30 -5.75 0.16
CA TRP A 109 -9.15 -5.05 0.74
C TRP A 109 -9.65 -3.85 1.54
N TYR A 110 -10.42 -4.17 2.59
CA TYR A 110 -11.18 -3.19 3.36
C TYR A 110 -10.30 -2.14 4.06
N PRO A 111 -9.15 -2.49 4.70
CA PRO A 111 -8.28 -1.48 5.30
C PRO A 111 -7.84 -0.41 4.30
N GLU A 112 -7.38 -0.83 3.11
CA GLU A 112 -6.90 0.05 2.04
C GLU A 112 -8.03 0.90 1.46
N SER A 113 -9.18 0.29 1.17
CA SER A 113 -10.36 0.99 0.66
C SER A 113 -10.85 2.08 1.63
N LEU A 114 -11.01 1.71 2.92
CA LEU A 114 -11.47 2.63 3.95
C LEU A 114 -10.44 3.72 4.27
N TYR A 115 -9.15 3.41 4.16
CA TYR A 115 -8.09 4.41 4.31
C TYR A 115 -8.13 5.45 3.19
N LEU A 116 -8.28 5.03 1.93
CA LEU A 116 -8.41 5.98 0.81
C LEU A 116 -9.68 6.83 0.91
N LEU A 117 -10.78 6.24 1.36
CA LEU A 117 -12.03 6.98 1.57
C LEU A 117 -11.90 8.00 2.70
N ALA A 118 -11.26 7.64 3.82
CA ALA A 118 -10.93 8.60 4.88
C ALA A 118 -10.02 9.72 4.38
N MET A 119 -9.00 9.39 3.58
CA MET A 119 -8.10 10.37 2.99
C MET A 119 -8.87 11.32 2.06
N LEU A 120 -9.73 10.79 1.19
CA LEU A 120 -10.57 11.59 0.28
C LEU A 120 -11.51 12.53 1.07
N ASP A 121 -12.17 12.02 2.12
CA ASP A 121 -13.08 12.80 2.96
C ASP A 121 -12.31 13.88 3.74
N TYR A 122 -11.12 13.55 4.26
CA TYR A 122 -10.23 14.50 4.93
C TYR A 122 -9.82 15.63 3.98
N LEU A 123 -9.33 15.28 2.79
CA LEU A 123 -8.90 16.24 1.78
C LEU A 123 -10.07 17.11 1.32
N SER A 124 -11.27 16.54 1.22
CA SER A 124 -12.50 17.28 0.92
C SER A 124 -12.79 18.33 1.99
N ARG A 125 -12.73 17.96 3.28
CA ARG A 125 -12.96 18.92 4.38
C ARG A 125 -11.94 20.05 4.39
N ILE A 126 -10.65 19.75 4.29
CA ILE A 126 -9.62 20.81 4.40
C ILE A 126 -9.56 21.74 3.18
N ASN A 127 -10.11 21.31 2.04
CA ASN A 127 -10.19 22.11 0.81
C ASN A 127 -11.60 22.69 0.57
N ASP A 128 -12.53 22.55 1.53
CA ASP A 128 -13.93 23.01 1.43
C ASP A 128 -14.68 22.46 0.20
N ILE A 129 -14.42 21.19 -0.12
CA ILE A 129 -15.06 20.46 -1.22
C ILE A 129 -16.15 19.54 -0.67
N PRO A 130 -17.35 19.50 -1.28
CA PRO A 130 -18.39 18.56 -0.90
C PRO A 130 -17.96 17.09 -1.05
N LEU A 131 -18.43 16.24 -0.14
CA LEU A 131 -18.15 14.80 -0.20
C LEU A 131 -18.72 14.16 -1.47
N CYS A 132 -17.94 13.25 -2.07
CA CYS A 132 -18.41 12.47 -3.21
C CYS A 132 -19.41 11.40 -2.77
N THR A 133 -20.66 11.47 -3.23
CA THR A 133 -21.76 10.57 -2.83
C THR A 133 -21.64 9.13 -3.35
N ARG A 134 -20.73 8.86 -4.30
CA ARG A 134 -20.51 7.51 -4.88
C ARG A 134 -20.08 6.44 -3.88
N TYR A 135 -19.60 6.85 -2.71
CA TYR A 135 -19.06 5.96 -1.67
C TYR A 135 -19.90 5.98 -0.38
N ASP A 136 -21.13 6.49 -0.42
CA ASP A 136 -21.98 6.62 0.77
C ASP A 136 -22.32 5.29 1.44
N ASP A 137 -22.45 4.22 0.66
CA ASP A 137 -22.61 2.85 1.15
C ASP A 137 -21.37 2.36 1.90
N ILE A 138 -20.16 2.58 1.35
CA ILE A 138 -18.88 2.20 1.99
C ILE A 138 -18.68 3.02 3.27
N ARG A 139 -19.06 4.30 3.25
CA ARG A 139 -19.05 5.21 4.39
C ARG A 139 -19.83 4.69 5.60
N ASN A 140 -20.84 3.86 5.39
CA ASN A 140 -21.63 3.24 6.46
C ASN A 140 -21.01 1.96 7.04
N THR A 141 -19.80 1.59 6.59
CA THR A 141 -19.06 0.43 7.08
C THR A 141 -17.93 0.84 8.04
N ARG A 142 -17.39 -0.12 8.79
CA ARG A 142 -16.27 0.08 9.72
C ARG A 142 -15.52 -1.23 9.92
N LEU A 143 -14.19 -1.17 10.13
CA LEU A 143 -13.41 -2.33 10.50
C LEU A 143 -13.84 -2.86 11.88
N SER A 144 -13.93 -4.18 12.03
CA SER A 144 -14.31 -4.81 13.30
C SER A 144 -13.23 -4.65 14.39
N ARG A 145 -11.96 -4.60 13.99
CA ARG A 145 -10.83 -4.36 14.87
C ARG A 145 -10.17 -3.02 14.55
N PRO A 146 -9.78 -2.26 15.58
CA PRO A 146 -9.05 -1.01 15.38
C PRO A 146 -7.64 -1.26 14.83
N ILE A 147 -7.19 -0.40 13.93
CA ILE A 147 -5.82 -0.37 13.43
C ILE A 147 -5.10 0.82 14.04
N TYR A 148 -4.03 0.55 14.79
CA TYR A 148 -3.13 1.55 15.35
C TYR A 148 -1.81 1.58 14.59
N PRO A 149 -1.08 2.71 14.62
CA PRO A 149 0.28 2.76 14.11
C PRO A 149 1.17 1.76 14.85
N ILE A 150 2.00 1.03 14.11
CA ILE A 150 2.87 -0.03 14.67
C ILE A 150 3.70 0.48 15.86
N GLY A 151 4.25 1.70 15.77
CA GLY A 151 5.06 2.28 16.84
C GLY A 151 4.32 2.42 18.19
N ALA A 152 3.03 2.75 18.15
CA ALA A 152 2.21 2.86 19.35
C ALA A 152 1.88 1.49 19.94
N VAL A 153 1.63 0.48 19.09
CA VAL A 153 1.41 -0.91 19.52
C VAL A 153 2.65 -1.46 20.22
N ILE A 154 3.84 -1.31 19.59
CA ILE A 154 5.10 -1.76 20.18
C ILE A 154 5.36 -1.08 21.52
N THR A 155 5.13 0.23 21.60
CA THR A 155 5.34 0.98 22.85
C THR A 155 4.40 0.48 23.95
N ALA A 156 3.13 0.23 23.63
CA ALA A 156 2.17 -0.28 24.60
C ALA A 156 2.54 -1.68 25.12
N GLU A 157 2.97 -2.57 24.23
CA GLU A 157 3.44 -3.91 24.59
C GLU A 157 4.69 -3.87 25.48
N VAL A 158 5.70 -3.10 25.09
CA VAL A 158 6.98 -3.00 25.84
C VAL A 158 6.78 -2.32 27.20
N MET A 159 5.91 -1.31 27.26
CA MET A 159 5.61 -0.58 28.51
C MET A 159 4.53 -1.26 29.35
N SER A 160 3.84 -2.28 28.82
CA SER A 160 2.64 -2.87 29.43
C SER A 160 1.61 -1.81 29.86
N SER A 161 1.47 -0.76 29.05
CA SER A 161 0.58 0.38 29.31
C SER A 161 -0.08 0.85 28.01
N ASP A 162 -1.38 1.14 28.07
CA ASP A 162 -2.16 1.63 26.93
C ASP A 162 -1.99 3.15 26.68
N ASP A 163 -1.14 3.85 27.44
CA ASP A 163 -0.96 5.30 27.33
C ASP A 163 -0.63 5.75 25.89
N ALA A 164 0.23 4.99 25.20
CA ALA A 164 0.59 5.27 23.81
C ALA A 164 -0.61 5.13 22.87
N LEU A 165 -1.46 4.11 23.06
CA LEU A 165 -2.67 3.90 22.27
C LEU A 165 -3.71 4.98 22.56
N ASN A 166 -3.89 5.35 23.82
CA ASN A 166 -4.82 6.39 24.24
C ASN A 166 -4.44 7.76 23.68
N LYS A 167 -3.14 8.08 23.65
CA LYS A 167 -2.63 9.29 23.01
C LYS A 167 -3.02 9.33 21.53
N VAL A 168 -2.73 8.24 20.80
CA VAL A 168 -3.09 8.13 19.38
C VAL A 168 -4.61 8.29 19.18
N ARG A 169 -5.46 7.72 20.04
CA ARG A 169 -6.92 7.88 19.95
C ARG A 169 -7.37 9.34 20.03
N MET A 170 -6.73 10.13 20.89
CA MET A 170 -7.09 11.54 21.09
C MET A 170 -6.63 12.43 19.94
N GLU A 171 -5.48 12.11 19.35
CA GLU A 171 -4.84 12.90 18.30
C GLU A 171 -5.25 12.47 16.88
N SER A 172 -6.02 11.39 16.75
CA SER A 172 -6.40 10.84 15.45
C SER A 172 -7.38 11.72 14.69
N ILE A 173 -7.18 11.75 13.37
CA ILE A 173 -8.01 12.48 12.43
C ILE A 173 -9.42 11.83 12.40
N PRO A 174 -10.52 12.61 12.51
CA PRO A 174 -11.88 12.07 12.63
C PRO A 174 -12.30 11.15 11.48
N GLU A 175 -11.92 11.48 10.25
CA GLU A 175 -12.28 10.75 9.04
C GLU A 175 -11.71 9.32 9.02
N PHE A 176 -10.50 9.13 9.56
CA PHE A 176 -9.90 7.81 9.71
C PHE A 176 -10.50 7.06 10.91
N THR A 177 -10.70 7.77 12.03
CA THR A 177 -11.23 7.20 13.28
C THR A 177 -12.62 6.59 13.08
N ARG A 178 -13.44 7.21 12.23
CA ARG A 178 -14.74 6.68 11.77
C ARG A 178 -14.64 5.24 11.28
N PHE A 179 -13.56 4.89 10.56
CA PHE A 179 -13.34 3.54 10.04
C PHE A 179 -12.55 2.61 10.95
N ASN A 180 -12.34 2.99 12.22
CA ASN A 180 -11.48 2.27 13.17
C ASN A 180 -9.99 2.28 12.76
N ILE A 181 -9.57 3.27 11.98
CA ILE A 181 -8.17 3.49 11.63
C ILE A 181 -7.68 4.71 12.39
N TYR A 182 -6.65 4.55 13.20
CA TYR A 182 -6.11 5.62 14.01
C TYR A 182 -4.85 6.17 13.34
N GLU A 183 -5.01 7.34 12.72
CA GLU A 183 -3.96 8.05 12.00
C GLU A 183 -3.96 9.50 12.47
N SER A 184 -2.82 9.98 12.96
CA SER A 184 -2.66 11.33 13.53
C SER A 184 -1.93 12.28 12.59
N GLU A 185 -1.08 11.77 11.69
CA GLU A 185 -0.28 12.60 10.79
C GLU A 185 -0.25 12.05 9.37
N ILE A 186 -0.68 12.87 8.41
CA ILE A 186 -0.70 12.52 6.97
C ILE A 186 0.17 13.46 6.12
N ARG A 187 0.68 14.55 6.68
CA ARG A 187 1.49 15.57 5.97
C ARG A 187 2.98 15.49 6.29
N ASN A 188 3.36 15.04 7.48
CA ASN A 188 4.76 14.90 7.89
C ASN A 188 5.27 13.50 7.59
N VAL A 189 5.33 13.15 6.31
CA VAL A 189 6.04 11.93 5.89
C VAL A 189 7.52 12.27 5.81
N ILE A 190 8.30 11.75 6.77
CA ILE A 190 9.77 11.84 6.84
C ILE A 190 10.39 10.84 5.85
#